data_AF-A0A2U2XCG5-F1
#
_entry.id   AF-A0A2U2XCG5-F1
#
_cell.length_a   1.000
_cell.length_b   1.000
_cell.length_c   1.000
_cell.angle_alpha   90.00
_cell.angle_beta   90.00
_cell.angle_gamma   90.00
#
_symmetry.space_group_name_H-M   'P 1'
#
loop_
_entity.id
_entity.type
_entity.pdbx_description
1 polymer ?
#
loop_
_entity_poly.entity_id
_entity_poly.type
_entity_poly.pdbx_seq_one_letter_code
_entity_poly.pdbx_strand_id
1 'polypeptide(L)'
;MTQITEKYITEATLKIDGLTEDSLEKLSEAHVLAQEAFVGYILSSAVEYENDALLDYLIYYFNIFSEAFALQGVKMNKIDEAMIDEFQEEYIQTLDEYMETDDEDLIGSLCNQPMMVSFLLHEITGEDETGEVMEEDLASHVFIVGVALIALMNRAIVRD
;
A
#
# COMPACT_ATOMS: atom_id res chain seq x y z
N MET A 1 4.57 -18.44 4.69
CA MET A 1 4.11 -17.25 3.95
C MET A 1 5.32 -16.45 3.54
N THR A 2 5.36 -15.98 2.30
CA THR A 2 6.42 -15.08 1.84
C THR A 2 6.13 -13.69 2.39
N GLN A 3 7.05 -13.16 3.19
CA GLN A 3 6.94 -11.81 3.75
C GLN A 3 7.99 -10.91 3.10
N ILE A 4 7.61 -9.68 2.78
CA ILE A 4 8.54 -8.68 2.29
C ILE A 4 9.40 -8.20 3.46
N THR A 5 10.71 -8.16 3.25
CA THR A 5 11.65 -7.74 4.29
C THR A 5 11.96 -6.26 4.19
N GLU A 6 12.26 -5.62 5.32
CA GLU A 6 12.71 -4.23 5.42
C GLU A 6 13.77 -3.87 4.37
N LYS A 7 14.77 -4.74 4.18
CA LYS A 7 15.83 -4.56 3.18
C LYS A 7 15.29 -4.16 1.80
N TYR A 8 14.29 -4.89 1.29
CA TYR A 8 13.77 -4.66 -0.06
C TYR A 8 12.79 -3.49 -0.12
N ILE A 9 12.15 -3.15 1.00
CA ILE A 9 11.35 -1.92 1.13
C ILE A 9 12.29 -0.71 1.02
N THR A 10 13.37 -0.69 1.81
CA THR A 10 14.38 0.38 1.76
C THR A 10 15.04 0.49 0.39
N GLU A 11 15.43 -0.64 -0.23
CA GLU A 11 16.00 -0.63 -1.58
C GLU A 11 15.00 -0.11 -2.63
N ALA A 12 13.70 -0.43 -2.48
CA ALA A 12 12.66 0.09 -3.35
C ALA A 12 12.45 1.60 -3.17
N THR A 13 12.35 2.10 -1.94
CA THR A 13 12.24 3.53 -1.64
C THR A 13 13.41 4.31 -2.24
N LEU A 14 14.65 3.91 -1.95
CA LEU A 14 15.85 4.55 -2.51
C LEU A 14 15.89 4.51 -4.03
N LYS A 15 15.36 3.44 -4.64
CA LYS A 15 15.25 3.35 -6.10
C LYS A 15 14.26 4.39 -6.60
N ILE A 16 13.02 4.39 -6.08
CA ILE A 16 11.94 5.28 -6.50
C ILE A 16 12.35 6.75 -6.35
N ASP A 17 12.90 7.13 -5.20
CA ASP A 17 13.34 8.50 -4.90
C ASP A 17 14.52 8.95 -5.78
N GLY A 18 15.32 7.98 -6.24
CA GLY A 18 16.46 8.23 -7.13
C GLY A 18 16.11 8.30 -8.61
N LEU A 19 14.86 8.04 -9.00
CA LEU A 19 14.46 8.08 -10.41
C LEU A 19 14.24 9.52 -10.90
N THR A 20 14.54 9.73 -12.18
CA THR A 20 14.04 10.92 -12.88
C THR A 20 12.53 10.82 -13.07
N GLU A 21 11.84 11.94 -13.21
CA GLU A 21 10.41 12.01 -13.53
C GLU A 21 10.01 11.06 -14.69
N ASP A 22 10.69 11.16 -15.84
CA ASP A 22 10.48 10.27 -17.01
C ASP A 22 10.66 8.77 -16.71
N SER A 23 11.50 8.43 -15.73
CA SER A 23 11.78 7.03 -15.38
C SER A 23 10.77 6.51 -14.37
N LEU A 24 10.37 7.37 -13.43
CA LEU A 24 9.30 7.10 -12.48
C LEU A 24 7.97 6.91 -13.20
N GLU A 25 7.64 7.76 -14.17
CA GLU A 25 6.42 7.66 -14.98
C GLU A 25 6.35 6.30 -15.68
N LYS A 26 7.41 5.90 -16.38
CA LYS A 26 7.46 4.60 -17.08
C LYS A 26 7.34 3.39 -16.14
N LEU A 27 7.98 3.47 -14.98
CA LEU A 27 7.91 2.41 -13.98
C LEU A 27 6.49 2.31 -13.41
N SER A 28 5.90 3.46 -13.07
CA SER A 28 4.53 3.56 -12.58
C SER A 28 3.54 3.02 -13.60
N GLU A 29 3.63 3.42 -14.87
CA GLU A 29 2.81 2.87 -15.96
C GLU A 29 2.91 1.35 -16.04
N ALA A 30 4.12 0.78 -15.95
CA ALA A 30 4.31 -0.66 -16.01
C ALA A 30 3.66 -1.38 -14.83
N HIS A 31 3.79 -0.86 -13.60
CA HIS A 31 3.11 -1.42 -12.42
C HIS A 31 1.60 -1.29 -12.52
N VAL A 32 1.08 -0.14 -12.97
CA VAL A 32 -0.35 0.11 -13.13
C VAL A 32 -0.95 -0.83 -14.17
N LEU A 33 -0.32 -1.00 -15.33
CA LEU A 33 -0.76 -1.93 -16.36
C LEU A 33 -0.79 -3.39 -15.89
N ALA A 34 0.11 -3.77 -14.97
CA ALA A 34 0.12 -5.10 -14.39
C ALA A 34 -1.07 -5.34 -13.42
N GLN A 35 -1.63 -4.28 -12.83
CA GLN A 35 -2.61 -4.34 -11.73
C GLN A 35 -3.78 -3.34 -11.90
N GLU A 36 -4.23 -3.11 -13.14
CA GLU A 36 -5.19 -2.03 -13.48
C GLU A 36 -6.45 -2.00 -12.60
N ALA A 37 -7.09 -3.16 -12.35
CA ALA A 37 -8.31 -3.23 -11.55
C ALA A 37 -8.05 -2.86 -10.09
N PHE A 38 -6.95 -3.35 -9.53
CA PHE A 38 -6.54 -3.03 -8.16
C PHE A 38 -6.12 -1.57 -7.99
N VAL A 39 -5.36 -1.03 -8.94
CA VAL A 39 -5.00 0.39 -8.93
C VAL A 39 -6.26 1.25 -9.03
N GLY A 40 -7.18 0.91 -9.94
CA GLY A 40 -8.47 1.59 -10.04
C GLY A 40 -9.25 1.58 -8.73
N TYR A 41 -9.27 0.46 -8.02
CA TYR A 41 -9.90 0.31 -6.71
C TYR A 41 -9.26 1.19 -5.63
N ILE A 42 -7.93 1.20 -5.48
CA ILE A 42 -7.31 2.04 -4.45
C ILE A 42 -7.48 3.54 -4.78
N LEU A 43 -7.38 3.93 -6.05
CA LEU A 43 -7.48 5.34 -6.45
C LEU A 43 -8.92 5.86 -6.38
N SER A 44 -9.94 5.00 -6.47
CA SER A 44 -11.32 5.44 -6.28
C SER A 44 -11.56 5.94 -4.85
N SER A 45 -10.84 5.43 -3.86
CA SER A 45 -10.91 5.93 -2.47
C SER A 45 -10.50 7.41 -2.36
N ALA A 46 -9.48 7.86 -3.11
CA ALA A 46 -9.09 9.27 -3.14
C ALA A 46 -10.21 10.18 -3.69
N VAL A 47 -10.95 9.69 -4.68
CA VAL A 47 -12.12 10.38 -5.23
C VAL A 47 -13.26 10.42 -4.21
N GLU A 48 -13.52 9.31 -3.53
CA GLU A 48 -14.57 9.21 -2.52
C GLU A 48 -14.32 10.11 -1.29
N TYR A 49 -13.06 10.25 -0.88
CA TYR A 49 -12.66 11.16 0.20
C TYR A 49 -12.54 12.62 -0.23
N GLU A 50 -12.72 12.94 -1.52
CA GLU A 50 -12.46 14.27 -2.09
C GLU A 50 -11.04 14.78 -1.75
N ASN A 51 -10.05 13.88 -1.77
CA ASN A 51 -8.69 14.14 -1.31
C ASN A 51 -7.66 13.90 -2.44
N ASP A 52 -7.36 14.95 -3.19
CA ASP A 52 -6.41 14.88 -4.31
C ASP A 52 -4.99 14.49 -3.86
N ALA A 53 -4.56 14.92 -2.66
CA ALA A 53 -3.24 14.57 -2.14
C ALA A 53 -3.11 13.07 -1.89
N LEU A 54 -4.19 12.40 -1.48
CA LEU A 54 -4.21 10.95 -1.28
C LEU A 54 -3.82 10.20 -2.56
N LEU A 55 -4.26 10.67 -3.73
CA LEU A 55 -3.96 10.03 -5.01
C LEU A 55 -2.45 9.83 -5.22
N ASP A 56 -1.66 10.88 -4.97
CA ASP A 56 -0.22 10.88 -5.16
C ASP A 56 0.47 9.91 -4.19
N TYR A 57 0.05 9.91 -2.92
CA TYR A 57 0.57 8.96 -1.92
C TYR A 57 0.23 7.52 -2.26
N LEU A 58 -0.98 7.24 -2.75
CA LEU A 58 -1.39 5.89 -3.13
C LEU A 58 -0.54 5.35 -4.29
N ILE A 59 -0.30 6.17 -5.31
CA ILE A 59 0.59 5.81 -6.41
C ILE A 59 2.02 5.59 -5.92
N TYR A 60 2.51 6.47 -5.03
CA TYR A 60 3.85 6.36 -4.46
C TYR A 60 4.05 5.04 -3.68
N TYR A 61 3.18 4.74 -2.71
CA TYR A 61 3.28 3.52 -1.91
C TYR A 61 3.02 2.25 -2.74
N PHE A 62 2.09 2.30 -3.69
CA PHE A 62 1.88 1.18 -4.63
C PHE A 62 3.17 0.86 -5.41
N ASN A 63 3.89 1.88 -5.87
CA ASN A 63 5.14 1.70 -6.60
C ASN A 63 6.27 1.17 -5.72
N ILE A 64 6.44 1.70 -4.51
CA ILE A 64 7.42 1.18 -3.54
C ILE A 64 7.18 -0.30 -3.27
N PHE A 65 5.94 -0.66 -2.95
CA PHE A 65 5.63 -2.05 -2.60
C PHE A 65 5.73 -2.98 -3.81
N SER A 66 5.27 -2.56 -4.99
CA SER A 66 5.43 -3.35 -6.22
C SER A 66 6.90 -3.58 -6.55
N GLU A 67 7.73 -2.55 -6.39
CA GLU A 67 9.17 -2.66 -6.59
C GLU A 67 9.85 -3.54 -5.53
N ALA A 68 9.44 -3.44 -4.25
CA ALA A 68 9.96 -4.29 -3.18
C ALA A 68 9.68 -5.78 -3.46
N PHE A 69 8.49 -6.10 -3.97
CA PHE A 69 8.16 -7.44 -4.44
C PHE A 69 9.08 -7.87 -5.59
N ALA A 70 9.28 -7.01 -6.59
CA ALA A 70 10.13 -7.28 -7.75
C ALA A 70 11.59 -7.54 -7.35
N LEU A 71 12.17 -6.69 -6.50
CA LEU A 71 13.55 -6.82 -6.01
C LEU A 71 13.75 -8.09 -5.18
N GLN A 72 12.77 -8.44 -4.35
CA GLN A 72 12.81 -9.68 -3.54
C GLN A 72 12.54 -10.94 -4.39
N GLY A 73 12.05 -10.79 -5.63
CA GLY A 73 11.67 -11.90 -6.50
C GLY A 73 10.35 -12.56 -6.11
N VAL A 74 9.49 -11.85 -5.38
CA VAL A 74 8.15 -12.31 -5.01
C VAL A 74 7.21 -12.06 -6.18
N LYS A 75 6.52 -13.11 -6.62
CA LYS A 75 5.53 -13.01 -7.69
C LYS A 75 4.14 -12.79 -7.11
N MET A 76 3.38 -11.95 -7.80
CA MET A 76 2.00 -11.62 -7.47
C MET A 76 1.10 -11.97 -8.66
N ASN A 77 -0.04 -12.60 -8.39
CA ASN A 77 -1.12 -12.74 -9.37
C ASN A 77 -1.73 -11.36 -9.68
N LYS A 78 -2.44 -11.25 -10.80
CA LYS A 78 -3.28 -10.07 -11.04
C LYS A 78 -4.39 -10.05 -9.99
N ILE A 79 -4.54 -8.94 -9.28
CA ILE A 79 -5.66 -8.68 -8.38
C ILE A 79 -6.79 -8.18 -9.27
N ASP A 80 -7.87 -8.97 -9.36
CA ASP A 80 -9.04 -8.68 -10.16
C ASP A 80 -10.25 -8.30 -9.28
N GLU A 81 -11.36 -7.95 -9.92
CA GLU A 81 -12.60 -7.54 -9.24
C GLU A 81 -13.10 -8.63 -8.29
N ALA A 82 -12.98 -9.92 -8.65
CA ALA A 82 -13.40 -11.02 -7.79
C ALA A 82 -12.60 -11.08 -6.49
N MET A 83 -11.28 -10.91 -6.54
CA MET A 83 -10.43 -10.86 -5.35
C MET A 83 -10.76 -9.66 -4.46
N ILE A 84 -11.09 -8.52 -5.07
CA ILE A 84 -11.47 -7.29 -4.37
C ILE A 84 -12.82 -7.49 -3.67
N ASP A 85 -13.83 -8.01 -4.37
CA ASP A 85 -15.16 -8.28 -3.85
C ASP A 85 -15.12 -9.26 -2.67
N GLU A 86 -14.32 -10.33 -2.77
CA GLU A 86 -14.13 -11.31 -1.68
C GLU A 86 -13.42 -10.72 -0.45
N PHE A 87 -12.59 -9.69 -0.65
CA PHE A 87 -11.85 -9.03 0.42
C PHE A 87 -12.67 -7.95 1.14
N GLN A 88 -13.54 -7.24 0.41
CA GLN A 88 -14.12 -5.99 0.86
C GLN A 88 -14.92 -6.11 2.17
N GLU A 89 -15.71 -7.17 2.34
CA GLU A 89 -16.51 -7.36 3.55
C GLU A 89 -15.64 -7.56 4.79
N GLU A 90 -14.60 -8.40 4.69
CA GLU A 90 -13.65 -8.65 5.78
C GLU A 90 -12.87 -7.38 6.14
N TYR A 91 -12.44 -6.63 5.13
CA TYR A 91 -11.74 -5.36 5.32
C TYR A 91 -12.57 -4.34 6.10
N ILE A 92 -13.83 -4.13 5.70
CA ILE A 92 -14.73 -3.19 6.38
C ILE A 92 -14.95 -3.62 7.82
N GLN A 93 -15.26 -4.89 8.07
CA GLN A 93 -15.47 -5.41 9.42
C GLN A 93 -14.22 -5.25 10.30
N THR A 94 -13.04 -5.52 9.75
CA THR A 94 -11.77 -5.40 10.48
C THR A 94 -11.48 -3.94 10.82
N LEU A 95 -11.73 -3.01 9.90
CA LEU A 95 -11.55 -1.58 10.16
C LEU A 95 -12.55 -1.05 11.18
N ASP A 96 -13.83 -1.44 11.10
CA ASP A 96 -14.84 -1.04 12.08
C ASP A 96 -14.44 -1.50 13.48
N GLU A 97 -14.00 -2.77 13.63
CA GLU A 97 -13.55 -3.30 14.92
C GLU A 97 -12.27 -2.61 15.40
N TYR A 98 -11.31 -2.34 14.50
CA TYR A 98 -10.10 -1.58 14.83
C TYR A 98 -10.44 -0.19 15.36
N MET A 99 -11.33 0.55 14.69
CA MET A 99 -11.74 1.90 15.11
C MET A 99 -12.51 1.90 16.44
N GLU A 100 -13.15 0.79 16.82
CA GLU A 100 -13.83 0.65 18.11
C GLU A 100 -12.90 0.23 19.25
N THR A 101 -11.83 -0.50 18.96
CA THR A 101 -11.01 -1.20 19.96
C THR A 101 -9.56 -0.73 20.05
N ASP A 102 -9.08 0.01 19.05
CA ASP A 102 -7.66 0.34 18.83
C ASP A 102 -6.74 -0.91 18.82
N ASP A 103 -7.27 -2.09 18.45
CA ASP A 103 -6.50 -3.34 18.44
C ASP A 103 -5.65 -3.47 17.17
N GLU A 104 -4.37 -3.08 17.27
CA GLU A 104 -3.39 -3.17 16.18
C GLU A 104 -3.17 -4.61 15.65
N ASP A 105 -3.46 -5.65 16.45
CA ASP A 105 -3.30 -7.04 16.03
C ASP A 105 -4.28 -7.41 14.89
N LEU A 106 -5.42 -6.70 14.78
CA LEU A 106 -6.39 -6.85 13.69
C LEU A 106 -5.76 -6.48 12.34
N ILE A 107 -5.10 -5.33 12.29
CA ILE A 107 -4.42 -4.83 11.09
C ILE A 107 -3.23 -5.73 10.74
N GLY A 108 -2.44 -6.11 11.76
CA GLY A 108 -1.32 -7.03 11.58
C GLY A 108 -1.76 -8.37 10.99
N SER A 109 -2.90 -8.91 11.46
CA SER A 109 -3.46 -10.17 10.99
C SER A 109 -4.03 -10.08 9.57
N LEU A 110 -4.77 -9.01 9.26
CA LEU A 110 -5.36 -8.78 7.94
C LEU A 110 -4.28 -8.63 6.85
N CYS A 111 -3.27 -7.81 7.13
CA CYS A 111 -2.18 -7.54 6.19
C CYS A 111 -1.19 -8.71 6.09
N ASN A 112 -0.82 -9.30 7.23
CA ASN A 112 0.20 -10.35 7.33
C ASN A 112 1.54 -9.98 6.64
N GLN A 113 1.85 -8.69 6.60
CA GLN A 113 3.10 -8.12 6.07
C GLN A 113 3.63 -7.08 7.08
N PRO A 114 4.17 -7.52 8.23
CA PRO A 114 4.47 -6.64 9.36
C PRO A 114 5.47 -5.53 8.99
N MET A 115 6.45 -5.82 8.13
CA MET A 115 7.42 -4.81 7.71
C MET A 115 6.82 -3.76 6.77
N MET A 116 5.85 -4.12 5.94
CA MET A 116 5.16 -3.15 5.08
C MET A 116 4.23 -2.26 5.89
N VAL A 117 3.50 -2.84 6.86
CA VAL A 117 2.64 -2.08 7.79
C VAL A 117 3.47 -1.14 8.64
N SER A 118 4.57 -1.63 9.22
CA SER A 118 5.48 -0.79 10.03
C SER A 118 6.10 0.34 9.21
N PHE A 119 6.47 0.09 7.95
CA PHE A 119 6.98 1.12 7.05
C PHE A 119 5.90 2.19 6.80
N LEU A 120 4.70 1.79 6.39
CA LEU A 120 3.60 2.73 6.14
C LEU A 120 3.29 3.59 7.39
N LEU A 121 3.18 2.96 8.56
CA LEU A 121 2.93 3.66 9.82
C LEU A 121 4.04 4.68 10.14
N HIS A 122 5.30 4.30 9.92
CA HIS A 122 6.42 5.20 10.12
C HIS A 122 6.34 6.42 9.20
N GLU A 123 6.05 6.22 7.92
CA GLU A 123 6.00 7.30 6.93
C GLU A 123 4.85 8.29 7.18
N ILE A 124 3.69 7.82 7.63
CA ILE A 124 2.52 8.69 7.84
C ILE A 124 2.49 9.38 9.21
N THR A 125 3.24 8.87 10.20
CA THR A 125 3.30 9.44 11.56
C THR A 125 4.63 10.13 11.87
N GLY A 126 5.66 9.88 11.08
CA GLY A 126 6.99 10.43 11.23
C GLY A 126 7.08 11.89 10.78
N GLU A 127 8.14 12.56 11.25
CA GLU A 127 8.57 13.85 10.70
C GLU A 127 9.34 13.62 9.39
N ASP A 128 9.06 14.43 8.38
CA ASP A 128 9.82 14.44 7.13
C ASP A 128 11.20 15.13 7.30
N GLU A 129 11.96 15.27 6.20
CA GLU A 129 13.29 15.89 6.23
C GLU A 129 13.30 17.35 6.71
N THR A 130 12.14 18.01 6.69
CA THR A 130 11.95 19.40 7.11
C THR A 130 11.37 19.54 8.52
N GLY A 131 10.98 18.42 9.14
CA GLY A 131 10.31 18.38 10.43
C GLY A 131 8.79 18.55 10.35
N GLU A 132 8.21 18.48 9.15
CA GLU A 132 6.75 18.51 8.94
C GLU A 132 6.17 17.10 9.09
N VAL A 133 4.96 17.03 9.64
CA VAL A 133 4.21 15.78 9.80
C VAL A 133 3.01 15.83 8.86
N MET A 134 2.63 14.67 8.32
CA MET A 134 1.43 14.55 7.50
C MET A 134 0.19 15.03 8.26
N GLU A 135 -0.65 15.83 7.60
CA GLU A 135 -1.95 16.26 8.14
C GLU A 135 -2.79 15.05 8.58
N GLU A 136 -3.43 15.14 9.74
CA GLU A 136 -4.10 14.02 10.42
C GLU A 136 -5.15 13.32 9.54
N ASP A 137 -5.95 14.10 8.80
CA ASP A 137 -6.95 13.56 7.88
C ASP A 137 -6.29 12.81 6.72
N LEU A 138 -5.17 13.33 6.20
CA LEU A 138 -4.44 12.68 5.11
C LEU A 138 -3.75 11.40 5.60
N ALA A 139 -3.09 11.44 6.76
CA ALA A 139 -2.50 10.27 7.39
C ALA A 139 -3.55 9.18 7.63
N SER A 140 -4.72 9.55 8.14
CA SER A 140 -5.84 8.63 8.35
C SER A 140 -6.30 7.99 7.04
N HIS A 141 -6.49 8.78 5.97
CA HIS A 141 -6.88 8.23 4.66
C HIS A 141 -5.80 7.34 4.04
N VAL A 142 -4.52 7.74 4.12
CA VAL A 142 -3.39 6.94 3.64
C VAL A 142 -3.29 5.62 4.41
N PHE A 143 -3.50 5.67 5.73
CA PHE A 143 -3.52 4.46 6.56
C PHE A 143 -4.61 3.49 6.11
N ILE A 144 -5.87 3.96 6.07
CA ILE A 144 -7.04 3.14 5.72
C ILE A 144 -6.83 2.44 4.38
N VAL A 145 -6.50 3.19 3.33
CA VAL A 145 -6.34 2.63 1.98
C VAL A 145 -5.03 1.84 1.87
N GLY A 146 -3.97 2.24 2.58
CA GLY A 146 -2.69 1.53 2.62
C GLY A 146 -2.80 0.15 3.27
N VAL A 147 -3.64 -0.02 4.29
CA VAL A 147 -3.99 -1.34 4.86
C VAL A 147 -4.64 -2.23 3.79
N ALA A 148 -5.62 -1.70 3.04
CA ALA A 148 -6.24 -2.44 1.94
C ALA A 148 -5.23 -2.85 0.87
N LEU A 149 -4.36 -1.91 0.51
CA LEU A 149 -3.31 -2.12 -0.48
C LEU A 149 -2.39 -3.28 -0.07
N ILE A 150 -1.85 -3.24 1.16
CA ILE A 150 -0.93 -4.25 1.67
C ILE A 150 -1.62 -5.62 1.77
N ALA A 151 -2.85 -5.66 2.30
CA ALA A 151 -3.62 -6.89 2.48
C ALA A 151 -3.92 -7.58 1.14
N LEU A 152 -4.36 -6.85 0.12
CA LEU A 152 -4.63 -7.38 -1.22
C LEU A 152 -3.35 -7.87 -1.90
N MET A 153 -2.26 -7.11 -1.81
CA MET A 153 -0.96 -7.55 -2.35
C MET A 153 -0.48 -8.86 -1.70
N ASN A 154 -0.63 -8.99 -0.38
CA ASN A 154 -0.29 -10.23 0.34
C ASN A 154 -1.15 -11.43 -0.10
N ARG A 155 -2.46 -11.22 -0.32
CA ARG A 155 -3.38 -12.27 -0.81
C ARG A 155 -3.01 -12.74 -2.21
N ALA A 156 -2.52 -11.82 -3.05
CA ALA A 156 -2.15 -12.11 -4.42
C ALA A 156 -0.77 -12.77 -4.57
N ILE A 157 0.02 -12.94 -3.50
CA ILE A 157 1.31 -13.65 -3.56
C ILE A 157 1.11 -15.08 -4.08
N VAL A 158 1.86 -15.43 -5.13
CA VAL A 158 1.91 -16.79 -5.67
C VAL A 158 2.57 -17.70 -4.63
N ARG A 159 1.85 -18.75 -4.21
CA ARG A 159 2.32 -19.76 -3.27
C ARG A 159 2.72 -21.01 -4.06
N ASP A 160 3.97 -21.46 -3.88
CA ASP A 160 4.45 -22.76 -4.36
C ASP A 160 3.95 -23.92 -3.47
#